data_AF-A0A8K0RU71-F1
#
_entry.id   AF-A0A8K0RU71-F1
#
_cell.length_a   1.000
_cell.length_b   1.000
_cell.length_c   1.000
_cell.angle_alpha   90.00
_cell.angle_beta   90.00
_cell.angle_gamma   90.00
#
_symmetry.space_group_name_H-M   'P 1'
#
loop_
_entity.id
_entity.type
_entity.pdbx_description
1 polymer ?
#
loop_
_entity_poly.entity_id
_entity_poly.type
_entity_poly.pdbx_seq_one_letter_code
_entity_poly.pdbx_strand_id
1 'polypeptide(L)'
;MSARPATPASPKNVKVKSPVPGSPMFGCEHVQLLLSKNQEIMNSSITHYKLILRGIFDTTPIVPQTSTQDGRPVTSLTSNYLCLQCPTTVSEDDRLKHGTKKQHRFYVDSRSGCLYCQICDDFVWDPTLEELRVRKIGTGSFSGRKRKHDELFTDSIKDDPRYITNNTTTASCRANGLRGIYNAGATCYQNVVLQSFLHNPLLRNFYLSDGHQSNDCQVPHCLSCAMDDMFQDFYALENTNGYTAANILSGFWISEKKAFENLVTTKEQDAHEFFQFLAEELHERNGDGKKPEIGSEHSCNCIMHQTFYGKMQTTTTCQNCSGQSNSIQSFLDLSLGLENVVQKKSKRTGQKKPSLSLQDCLDEEYIKYDKCEYRCNNCNGPQQAKRHTSIKRLPNVLSIQLKRFEYRHGRHDRAASKVDNEVKFPLQLNMLPYTNRVRNHDSRESLELERSCTYDLLSVVVHVGEIDTGHYTSYCRVGDQWFKFNDHKVEMASLSDVLGAQAYLLFYIIRSLA
;
A
#
# COMPACT_ATOMS: atom_id res chain seq x y z
N MET A 1 50.93 5.96 39.47
CA MET A 1 51.84 6.38 38.39
C MET A 1 51.17 6.13 37.04
N SER A 2 51.01 7.21 36.28
CA SER A 2 50.81 7.35 34.83
C SER A 2 49.72 6.54 34.10
N ALA A 3 48.62 7.22 33.78
CA ALA A 3 47.80 6.89 32.62
C ALA A 3 48.67 6.97 31.35
N ARG A 4 48.73 5.88 30.56
CA ARG A 4 49.43 5.89 29.27
C ARG A 4 48.73 6.84 28.31
N PRO A 5 49.46 7.66 27.54
CA PRO A 5 48.87 8.53 26.53
C PRO A 5 48.30 7.67 25.40
N ALA A 6 47.02 7.88 25.06
CA ALA A 6 46.43 7.29 23.87
C ALA A 6 46.92 8.07 22.63
N THR A 7 47.78 7.44 21.82
CA THR A 7 48.14 7.96 20.50
C THR A 7 46.88 8.05 19.62
N PRO A 8 46.63 9.17 18.92
CA PRO A 8 45.57 9.24 17.94
C PRO A 8 45.79 8.18 16.86
N ALA A 9 44.78 7.38 16.56
CA ALA A 9 44.86 6.42 15.46
C ALA A 9 45.13 7.17 14.15
N SER A 10 46.18 6.80 13.42
CA SER A 10 46.45 7.36 12.08
C SER A 10 45.23 7.17 11.17
N PRO A 11 44.87 8.17 10.34
CA PRO A 11 43.76 8.02 9.40
C PRO A 11 44.01 6.81 8.50
N LYS A 12 43.07 5.86 8.49
CA LYS A 12 43.13 4.70 7.61
C LYS A 12 42.84 5.17 6.18
N ASN A 13 43.87 5.21 5.34
CA ASN A 13 43.70 5.47 3.91
C ASN A 13 42.84 4.37 3.27
N VAL A 14 41.80 4.77 2.55
CA VAL A 14 40.98 3.84 1.78
C VAL A 14 41.73 3.50 0.50
N LYS A 15 41.88 2.20 0.20
CA LYS A 15 42.47 1.71 -1.04
C LYS A 15 41.35 1.19 -1.94
N VAL A 16 41.33 1.59 -3.20
CA VAL A 16 40.50 0.95 -4.24
C VAL A 16 40.96 -0.50 -4.39
N LYS A 17 40.03 -1.42 -4.61
CA LYS A 17 40.36 -2.84 -4.80
C LYS A 17 41.27 -3.06 -6.02
N SER A 18 42.17 -4.01 -5.90
CA SER A 18 42.97 -4.50 -7.03
C SER A 18 42.05 -5.13 -8.10
N PRO A 19 42.40 -5.01 -9.39
CA PRO A 19 41.59 -5.58 -10.47
C PRO A 19 41.49 -7.10 -10.36
N VAL A 20 40.29 -7.63 -10.58
CA VAL A 20 40.02 -9.07 -10.71
C VAL A 20 39.74 -9.36 -12.19
N PRO A 21 40.32 -10.41 -12.80
CA PRO A 21 40.07 -10.74 -14.20
C PRO A 21 38.56 -10.88 -14.49
N GLY A 22 38.07 -10.16 -15.50
CA GLY A 22 36.66 -10.20 -15.92
C GLY A 22 35.70 -9.29 -15.15
N SER A 23 36.18 -8.51 -14.16
CA SER A 23 35.35 -7.50 -13.46
C SER A 23 35.91 -6.09 -13.68
N PRO A 24 35.06 -5.09 -14.02
CA PRO A 24 35.51 -3.73 -14.21
C PRO A 24 36.03 -3.16 -12.89
N MET A 25 37.15 -2.42 -12.93
CA MET A 25 37.77 -1.83 -11.73
C MET A 25 36.92 -0.71 -11.12
N PHE A 26 36.16 -0.01 -11.96
CA PHE A 26 35.24 1.07 -11.59
C PHE A 26 33.90 0.84 -12.27
N GLY A 27 32.81 1.32 -11.66
CA GLY A 27 31.47 1.16 -12.22
C GLY A 27 31.21 1.95 -13.51
N CYS A 28 31.89 3.09 -13.69
CA CYS A 28 31.92 3.84 -14.95
C CYS A 28 33.17 4.75 -15.02
N GLU A 29 33.46 5.29 -16.21
CA GLU A 29 34.59 6.20 -16.43
C GLU A 29 34.53 7.48 -15.57
N HIS A 30 33.32 7.97 -15.26
CA HIS A 30 33.14 9.15 -14.42
C HIS A 30 33.47 8.87 -12.95
N VAL A 31 33.09 7.69 -12.44
CA VAL A 31 33.47 7.27 -11.08
C VAL A 31 34.98 7.05 -11.01
N GLN A 32 35.58 6.47 -12.05
CA GLN A 32 37.03 6.36 -12.16
C GLN A 32 37.69 7.75 -12.08
N LEU A 33 37.19 8.74 -12.83
CA LEU A 33 37.70 10.11 -12.77
C LEU A 33 37.52 10.73 -11.39
N LEU A 34 36.40 10.49 -10.69
CA LEU A 34 36.17 11.00 -9.34
C LEU A 34 37.16 10.41 -8.33
N LEU A 35 37.32 9.09 -8.32
CA LEU A 35 38.10 8.37 -7.31
C LEU A 35 39.61 8.36 -7.61
N SER A 36 40.01 8.54 -8.87
CA SER A 36 41.44 8.54 -9.26
C SER A 36 42.08 9.93 -9.25
N LYS A 37 41.29 11.02 -9.12
CA LYS A 37 41.80 12.40 -9.24
C LYS A 37 42.70 12.83 -8.08
N ASN A 38 42.31 12.51 -6.85
CA ASN A 38 43.10 12.81 -5.64
C ASN A 38 42.66 11.86 -4.50
N GLN A 39 43.64 11.35 -3.75
CA GLN A 39 43.43 10.49 -2.58
C GLN A 39 42.51 11.13 -1.52
N GLU A 40 42.57 12.45 -1.34
CA GLU A 40 41.70 13.18 -0.40
C GLU A 40 40.24 13.21 -0.88
N ILE A 41 40.02 13.42 -2.18
CA ILE A 41 38.69 13.41 -2.80
C ILE A 41 38.08 12.01 -2.72
N MET A 42 38.89 10.98 -2.96
CA MET A 42 38.44 9.59 -2.79
C MET A 42 38.06 9.28 -1.35
N ASN A 43 38.93 9.60 -0.39
CA ASN A 43 38.66 9.35 1.03
C ASN A 43 37.41 10.10 1.52
N SER A 44 37.24 11.37 1.12
CA SER A 44 36.07 12.17 1.47
C SER A 44 34.78 11.66 0.81
N SER A 45 34.81 11.31 -0.47
CA SER A 45 33.66 10.73 -1.19
C SER A 45 33.21 9.41 -0.56
N ILE A 46 34.14 8.52 -0.23
CA ILE A 46 33.82 7.26 0.45
C ILE A 46 33.29 7.50 1.86
N THR A 47 33.80 8.50 2.56
CA THR A 47 33.31 8.86 3.90
C THR A 47 31.89 9.42 3.84
N HIS A 48 31.60 10.32 2.89
CA HIS A 48 30.25 10.83 2.66
C HIS A 48 29.29 9.72 2.23
N TYR A 49 29.71 8.80 1.36
CA TYR A 49 28.90 7.65 0.98
C TYR A 49 28.51 6.81 2.21
N LYS A 50 29.45 6.52 3.11
CA LYS A 50 29.16 5.81 4.37
C LYS A 50 28.18 6.58 5.27
N LEU A 51 28.31 7.91 5.36
CA LEU A 51 27.39 8.73 6.13
C LEU A 51 25.97 8.71 5.55
N ILE A 52 25.85 8.80 4.23
CA ILE A 52 24.58 8.68 3.51
C ILE A 52 23.94 7.32 3.79
N LEU A 53 24.70 6.23 3.66
CA LEU A 53 24.19 4.88 3.93
C LEU A 53 23.76 4.70 5.39
N ARG A 54 24.39 5.38 6.37
CA ARG A 54 23.88 5.41 7.75
C ARG A 54 22.55 6.17 7.85
N GLY A 55 22.44 7.32 7.19
CA GLY A 55 21.18 8.06 7.12
C GLY A 55 20.05 7.26 6.45
N ILE A 56 20.39 6.39 5.50
CA ILE A 56 19.40 5.53 4.83
C ILE A 56 18.99 4.34 5.72
N PHE A 57 19.96 3.63 6.31
CA PHE A 57 19.70 2.33 6.94
C PHE A 57 19.67 2.32 8.47
N ASP A 58 20.23 3.32 9.17
CA ASP A 58 20.27 3.35 10.64
C ASP A 58 19.25 4.30 11.26
N THR A 59 18.77 5.28 10.50
CA THR A 59 17.80 6.27 10.97
C THR A 59 16.43 6.06 10.33
N THR A 60 15.39 6.64 10.91
CA THR A 60 14.03 6.57 10.35
C THR A 60 14.04 7.02 8.88
N PRO A 61 13.37 6.27 7.97
CA PRO A 61 13.46 6.46 6.52
C PRO A 61 12.95 7.84 6.06
N ILE A 62 12.27 8.58 6.93
CA ILE A 62 11.76 9.93 6.69
C ILE A 62 12.89 10.90 6.33
N VAL A 63 14.04 10.87 7.01
CA VAL A 63 15.14 11.83 6.80
C VAL A 63 15.74 11.74 5.39
N PRO A 64 16.21 10.57 4.90
CA PRO A 64 16.73 10.43 3.54
C PRO A 64 15.63 10.64 2.47
N GLN A 65 14.35 10.45 2.83
CA GLN A 65 13.20 10.71 1.98
C GLN A 65 12.69 12.15 2.03
N THR A 66 13.35 13.04 2.78
CA THR A 66 12.99 14.46 2.86
C THR A 66 13.96 15.31 2.04
N SER A 67 13.44 16.02 1.03
CA SER A 67 14.17 17.04 0.26
C SER A 67 13.71 18.44 0.65
N THR A 68 14.40 19.49 0.20
CA THR A 68 13.94 20.87 0.39
C THR A 68 13.46 21.44 -0.93
N GLN A 69 12.15 21.73 -1.04
CA GLN A 69 11.55 22.42 -2.19
C GLN A 69 11.00 23.77 -1.72
N ASP A 70 11.41 24.85 -2.40
CA ASP A 70 11.03 26.24 -2.07
C ASP A 70 11.23 26.61 -0.58
N GLY A 71 12.31 26.11 0.02
CA GLY A 71 12.65 26.37 1.42
C GLY A 71 11.84 25.58 2.43
N ARG A 72 11.05 24.57 2.01
CA ARG A 72 10.26 23.70 2.88
C ARG A 72 10.72 22.25 2.78
N PRO A 73 10.79 21.51 3.90
CA PRO A 73 11.03 20.07 3.87
C PRO A 73 9.84 19.36 3.22
N VAL A 74 10.11 18.49 2.25
CA VAL A 74 9.14 17.67 1.54
C VAL A 74 9.59 16.21 1.62
N THR A 75 8.84 15.40 2.36
CA THR A 75 9.00 13.95 2.37
C THR A 75 8.33 13.36 1.14
N SER A 76 9.09 12.65 0.30
CA SER A 76 8.57 11.96 -0.88
C SER A 76 8.55 10.47 -0.65
N LEU A 77 7.54 9.80 -1.19
CA LEU A 77 7.54 8.34 -1.23
C LEU A 77 8.46 7.86 -2.34
N THR A 78 8.51 8.56 -3.47
CA THR A 78 9.47 8.29 -4.54
C THR A 78 10.89 8.57 -4.06
N SER A 79 11.86 7.97 -4.73
CA SER A 79 13.26 8.14 -4.36
C SER A 79 13.68 9.61 -4.43
N ASN A 80 14.30 10.07 -3.34
CA ASN A 80 15.13 11.26 -3.38
C ASN A 80 16.58 10.86 -3.65
N TYR A 81 17.36 11.84 -4.07
CA TYR A 81 18.74 11.70 -4.45
C TYR A 81 19.61 12.50 -3.48
N LEU A 82 20.39 11.80 -2.66
CA LEU A 82 21.34 12.41 -1.73
C LEU A 82 22.63 12.68 -2.48
N CYS A 83 23.05 13.94 -2.56
CA CYS A 83 24.26 14.30 -3.28
C CYS A 83 25.50 13.70 -2.58
N LEU A 84 26.36 13.01 -3.33
CA LEU A 84 27.58 12.44 -2.76
C LEU A 84 28.61 13.52 -2.35
N GLN A 85 28.50 14.70 -2.93
CA GLN A 85 29.50 15.77 -2.87
C GLN A 85 29.09 16.92 -1.91
N CYS A 86 27.84 16.94 -1.43
CA CYS A 86 27.35 17.94 -0.48
C CYS A 86 26.14 17.40 0.32
N PRO A 87 25.76 18.02 1.45
CA PRO A 87 24.68 17.51 2.30
C PRO A 87 23.26 17.72 1.74
N THR A 88 23.12 18.01 0.44
CA THR A 88 21.83 18.35 -0.17
C THR A 88 21.12 17.08 -0.63
N THR A 89 19.86 16.95 -0.21
CA THR A 89 18.91 15.96 -0.73
C THR A 89 17.97 16.64 -1.70
N VAL A 90 17.83 16.08 -2.90
CA VAL A 90 16.99 16.63 -3.99
C VAL A 90 16.02 15.58 -4.50
N SER A 91 14.91 16.03 -5.08
CA SER A 91 14.00 15.17 -5.85
C SER A 91 14.67 14.71 -7.17
N GLU A 92 14.04 13.77 -7.87
CA GLU A 92 14.46 13.37 -9.22
C GLU A 92 14.50 14.57 -10.19
N ASP A 93 13.44 15.39 -10.21
CA ASP A 93 13.32 16.56 -11.09
C ASP A 93 14.35 17.65 -10.79
N ASP A 94 14.70 17.83 -9.51
CA ASP A 94 15.61 18.90 -9.08
C ASP A 94 17.08 18.48 -9.12
N ARG A 95 17.37 17.18 -9.29
CA ARG A 95 18.72 16.63 -9.42
C ARG A 95 19.50 17.26 -10.57
N LEU A 96 18.88 17.39 -11.74
CA LEU A 96 19.51 18.00 -12.92
C LEU A 96 19.86 19.47 -12.68
N LYS A 97 18.95 20.23 -12.04
CA LYS A 97 19.16 21.64 -11.69
C LYS A 97 20.32 21.80 -10.71
N HIS A 98 20.34 20.99 -9.65
CA HIS A 98 21.42 20.99 -8.66
C HIS A 98 22.77 20.65 -9.28
N GLY A 99 22.82 19.57 -10.07
CA GLY A 99 24.06 19.13 -10.69
C GLY A 99 24.62 20.13 -11.70
N THR A 100 23.75 20.85 -12.41
CA THR A 100 24.17 21.90 -13.34
C THR A 100 24.67 23.14 -12.59
N LYS A 101 24.00 23.54 -11.50
CA LYS A 101 24.37 24.71 -10.70
C LYS A 101 25.65 24.52 -9.89
N LYS A 102 25.85 23.33 -9.30
CA LYS A 102 26.95 23.02 -8.38
C LYS A 102 28.05 22.17 -9.00
N GLN A 103 27.88 21.69 -10.23
CA GLN A 103 28.78 20.72 -10.88
C GLN A 103 28.95 19.42 -10.08
N HIS A 104 27.90 19.02 -9.36
CA HIS A 104 27.84 17.74 -8.65
C HIS A 104 27.13 16.72 -9.53
N ARG A 105 27.76 15.55 -9.75
CA ARG A 105 27.35 14.59 -10.77
C ARG A 105 27.04 13.20 -10.22
N PHE A 106 27.21 13.01 -8.91
CA PHE A 106 26.99 11.73 -8.24
C PHE A 106 25.99 11.88 -7.11
N TYR A 107 25.04 10.95 -7.09
CA TYR A 107 23.93 10.93 -6.15
C TYR A 107 23.72 9.52 -5.62
N VAL A 108 23.09 9.41 -4.46
CA VAL A 108 22.75 8.14 -3.84
C VAL A 108 21.24 8.08 -3.68
N ASP A 109 20.65 7.02 -4.19
CA ASP A 109 19.22 6.77 -4.08
C ASP A 109 18.78 6.54 -2.63
N SER A 110 17.77 7.27 -2.17
CA SER A 110 17.32 7.26 -0.78
C SER A 110 16.67 5.96 -0.33
N ARG A 111 16.24 5.09 -1.25
CA ARG A 111 15.55 3.83 -0.94
C ARG A 111 16.52 2.64 -0.89
N SER A 112 17.44 2.57 -1.86
CA SER A 112 18.32 1.43 -2.10
C SER A 112 19.78 1.67 -1.71
N GLY A 113 20.16 2.94 -1.52
CA GLY A 113 21.56 3.34 -1.35
C GLY A 113 22.41 3.20 -2.62
N CYS A 114 21.80 2.90 -3.77
CA CYS A 114 22.51 2.72 -5.03
C CYS A 114 23.10 4.05 -5.52
N LEU A 115 24.31 3.99 -6.10
CA LEU A 115 24.96 5.16 -6.68
C LEU A 115 24.37 5.45 -8.05
N TYR A 116 24.04 6.70 -8.31
CA TYR A 116 23.56 7.22 -9.57
C TYR A 116 24.56 8.22 -10.16
N CYS A 117 24.90 8.07 -11.44
CA CYS A 117 25.76 9.00 -12.15
C CYS A 117 24.93 9.84 -13.13
N GLN A 118 24.90 11.16 -12.92
CA GLN A 118 24.15 12.09 -13.76
C GLN A 118 24.69 12.20 -15.19
N ILE A 119 25.96 11.87 -15.43
CA ILE A 119 26.55 11.94 -16.78
C ILE A 119 26.19 10.71 -17.60
N CYS A 120 26.23 9.52 -16.97
CA CYS A 120 25.76 8.28 -17.59
C CYS A 120 24.23 8.22 -17.69
N ASP A 121 23.54 9.07 -16.92
CA ASP A 121 22.09 9.05 -16.71
C ASP A 121 21.56 7.69 -16.22
N ASP A 122 22.39 6.97 -15.47
CA ASP A 122 22.10 5.60 -15.01
C ASP A 122 22.68 5.31 -13.61
N PHE A 123 22.19 4.24 -13.00
CA PHE A 123 22.78 3.64 -11.81
C PHE A 123 24.13 3.00 -12.13
N VAL A 124 25.10 3.25 -11.26
CA VAL A 124 26.48 2.81 -11.45
C VAL A 124 26.88 1.88 -10.33
N TRP A 125 27.24 0.66 -10.71
CA TRP A 125 27.65 -0.42 -9.81
C TRP A 125 29.17 -0.42 -9.63
N ASP A 126 29.68 0.56 -8.88
CA ASP A 126 31.11 0.61 -8.56
C ASP A 126 31.49 -0.48 -7.53
N PRO A 127 32.46 -1.38 -7.81
CA PRO A 127 32.77 -2.49 -6.91
C PRO A 127 33.17 -2.09 -5.49
N THR A 128 33.78 -0.92 -5.31
CA THR A 128 34.23 -0.44 -4.00
C THR A 128 33.06 0.11 -3.19
N LEU A 129 32.21 0.92 -3.82
CA LEU A 129 31.03 1.50 -3.16
C LEU A 129 29.94 0.44 -2.96
N GLU A 130 29.75 -0.46 -3.91
CA GLU A 130 28.76 -1.53 -3.85
C GLU A 130 29.03 -2.51 -2.70
N GLU A 131 30.28 -2.87 -2.45
CA GLU A 131 30.62 -3.68 -1.27
C GLU A 131 30.25 -2.97 0.04
N LEU A 132 30.48 -1.65 0.12
CA LEU A 132 30.12 -0.87 1.32
C LEU A 132 28.60 -0.85 1.52
N ARG A 133 27.83 -0.72 0.42
CA ARG A 133 26.37 -0.73 0.43
C ARG A 133 25.83 -2.08 0.88
N VAL A 134 26.22 -3.17 0.21
CA VAL A 134 25.79 -4.54 0.54
C VAL A 134 26.20 -4.92 1.96
N ARG A 135 27.42 -4.57 2.39
CA ARG A 135 27.87 -4.83 3.77
C ARG A 135 27.05 -4.05 4.80
N LYS A 136 26.69 -2.80 4.50
CA LYS A 136 25.87 -1.98 5.40
C LYS A 136 24.45 -2.54 5.52
N ILE A 137 23.85 -2.91 4.40
CA ILE A 137 22.52 -3.55 4.35
C ILE A 137 22.55 -4.87 5.12
N GLY A 138 23.53 -5.73 4.89
CA GLY A 138 23.57 -7.06 5.49
C GLY A 138 24.03 -7.10 6.95
N THR A 139 24.93 -6.21 7.40
CA THR A 139 25.57 -6.31 8.73
C THR A 139 25.38 -5.10 9.63
N GLY A 140 24.70 -4.03 9.16
CA GLY A 140 24.56 -2.78 9.89
C GLY A 140 25.88 -2.03 10.15
N SER A 141 27.02 -2.48 9.63
CA SER A 141 28.34 -1.94 9.95
C SER A 141 29.26 -1.85 8.73
N PHE A 142 30.26 -0.95 8.79
CA PHE A 142 31.33 -0.86 7.81
C PHE A 142 32.64 -1.52 8.28
N SER A 143 32.66 -2.11 9.48
CA SER A 143 33.86 -2.73 10.06
C SER A 143 34.15 -4.07 9.40
N GLY A 144 35.41 -4.29 8.98
CA GLY A 144 35.89 -5.60 8.51
C GLY A 144 36.19 -6.60 9.63
N ARG A 145 36.16 -6.18 10.91
CA ARG A 145 36.14 -7.13 12.01
C ARG A 145 34.74 -7.74 12.05
N LYS A 146 34.66 -9.06 11.83
CA LYS A 146 33.54 -9.89 12.29
C LYS A 146 33.34 -9.60 13.78
N ARG A 147 32.49 -8.63 14.13
CA ARG A 147 31.88 -8.65 15.45
C ARG A 147 31.01 -9.90 15.44
N LYS A 148 31.15 -10.75 16.46
CA LYS A 148 30.24 -11.88 16.61
C LYS A 148 28.83 -11.31 16.56
N HIS A 149 28.05 -11.88 15.65
CA HIS A 149 26.76 -11.41 15.20
C HIS A 149 25.66 -11.51 16.28
N ASP A 150 25.99 -12.02 17.46
CA ASP A 150 25.01 -12.48 18.46
C ASP A 150 24.37 -11.39 19.34
N GLU A 151 24.73 -10.11 19.21
CA GLU A 151 24.42 -9.14 20.29
C GLU A 151 23.69 -7.86 19.88
N LEU A 152 23.28 -7.66 18.62
CA LEU A 152 22.72 -6.36 18.25
C LEU A 152 21.21 -6.34 17.98
N PHE A 153 20.63 -7.11 17.06
CA PHE A 153 19.17 -6.98 16.80
C PHE A 153 18.58 -8.23 16.14
N THR A 154 18.47 -9.32 16.88
CA THR A 154 17.62 -10.51 16.65
C THR A 154 18.05 -11.57 17.67
N ASP A 155 17.11 -12.37 18.18
CA ASP A 155 17.48 -13.67 18.77
C ASP A 155 18.51 -14.36 17.87
N SER A 156 19.52 -15.02 18.45
CA SER A 156 20.59 -15.73 17.72
C SER A 156 20.01 -16.39 16.47
N ILE A 157 20.57 -16.10 15.28
CA ILE A 157 20.22 -16.83 14.06
C ILE A 157 20.37 -18.31 14.40
N LYS A 158 19.24 -19.02 14.54
CA LYS A 158 19.22 -20.43 14.92
C LYS A 158 19.82 -21.30 13.83
N ASP A 159 19.88 -20.79 12.59
CA ASP A 159 20.16 -21.57 11.40
C ASP A 159 21.53 -21.26 10.75
N ASP A 160 22.26 -22.31 10.36
CA ASP A 160 23.57 -22.22 9.69
C ASP A 160 23.44 -21.38 8.39
N PRO A 161 24.33 -20.41 8.11
CA PRO A 161 24.35 -19.68 6.84
C PRO A 161 24.37 -20.57 5.58
N ARG A 162 24.92 -21.78 5.69
CA ARG A 162 24.86 -22.80 4.61
C ARG A 162 23.45 -23.37 4.44
N TYR A 163 22.70 -23.52 5.52
CA TYR A 163 21.28 -23.88 5.47
C TYR A 163 20.49 -22.77 4.77
N ILE A 164 20.71 -21.51 5.13
CA ILE A 164 20.06 -20.36 4.46
C ILE A 164 20.41 -20.37 2.96
N THR A 165 21.69 -20.45 2.60
CA THR A 165 22.11 -20.42 1.19
C THR A 165 21.55 -21.59 0.37
N ASN A 166 21.44 -22.78 0.97
CA ASN A 166 20.92 -23.96 0.29
C ASN A 166 19.38 -23.99 0.18
N ASN A 167 18.67 -23.27 1.06
CA ASN A 167 17.21 -23.26 1.11
C ASN A 167 16.59 -21.91 0.73
N THR A 168 17.41 -20.92 0.33
CA THR A 168 16.92 -19.65 -0.21
C THR A 168 17.13 -19.64 -1.71
N THR A 169 16.09 -19.28 -2.45
CA THR A 169 16.19 -19.04 -3.88
C THR A 169 16.26 -17.54 -4.12
N THR A 170 17.24 -17.08 -4.91
CA THR A 170 17.28 -15.68 -5.31
C THR A 170 16.06 -15.39 -6.19
N ALA A 171 15.11 -14.63 -5.67
CA ALA A 171 13.94 -14.23 -6.44
C ALA A 171 14.38 -13.50 -7.71
N SER A 172 13.85 -13.94 -8.86
CA SER A 172 14.08 -13.25 -10.14
C SER A 172 13.58 -11.81 -10.01
N CYS A 173 14.29 -10.83 -10.58
CA CYS A 173 13.79 -9.45 -10.66
C CYS A 173 12.43 -9.33 -11.40
N ARG A 174 12.03 -10.38 -12.12
CA ARG A 174 10.74 -10.51 -12.81
C ARG A 174 9.66 -11.23 -12.00
N ALA A 175 9.97 -11.76 -10.82
CA ALA A 175 8.99 -12.35 -9.89
C ALA A 175 8.18 -11.25 -9.20
N ASN A 176 7.42 -10.50 -9.99
CA ASN A 176 6.61 -9.36 -9.56
C ASN A 176 5.15 -9.75 -9.21
N GLY A 177 4.88 -11.04 -9.09
CA GLY A 177 3.54 -11.57 -8.80
C GLY A 177 2.57 -11.53 -9.98
N LEU A 178 3.02 -11.24 -11.21
CA LEU A 178 2.14 -11.22 -12.39
C LEU A 178 1.77 -12.63 -12.83
N ARG A 179 0.74 -13.17 -12.19
CA ARG A 179 0.25 -14.52 -12.44
C ARG A 179 -1.27 -14.59 -12.28
N GLY A 180 -1.94 -15.28 -13.18
CA GLY A 180 -3.40 -15.46 -13.12
C GLY A 180 -3.80 -16.59 -12.18
N ILE A 181 -5.07 -16.62 -11.76
CA ILE A 181 -5.63 -17.70 -10.92
C ILE A 181 -6.67 -18.47 -11.72
N TYR A 182 -6.56 -19.80 -11.81
CA TYR A 182 -7.54 -20.61 -12.55
C TYR A 182 -8.94 -20.49 -11.96
N ASN A 183 -9.93 -20.50 -12.85
CA ASN A 183 -11.33 -20.60 -12.46
C ASN A 183 -11.66 -22.07 -12.18
N ALA A 184 -12.06 -22.37 -10.95
CA ALA A 184 -12.44 -23.73 -10.53
C ALA A 184 -13.97 -23.96 -10.61
N GLY A 185 -14.65 -23.26 -11.52
CA GLY A 185 -16.09 -23.37 -11.78
C GLY A 185 -16.74 -21.99 -11.82
N ALA A 186 -17.01 -21.43 -10.64
CA ALA A 186 -17.61 -20.11 -10.45
C ALA A 186 -16.76 -19.25 -9.50
N THR A 187 -15.43 -19.38 -9.53
CA THR A 187 -14.54 -18.75 -8.53
C THR A 187 -14.02 -17.38 -8.94
N CYS A 188 -14.53 -16.79 -10.02
CA CYS A 188 -14.05 -15.50 -10.51
C CYS A 188 -14.21 -14.36 -9.48
N TYR A 189 -15.28 -14.38 -8.66
CA TYR A 189 -15.48 -13.43 -7.57
C TYR A 189 -14.39 -13.52 -6.48
N GLN A 190 -13.83 -14.72 -6.26
CA GLN A 190 -12.70 -14.92 -5.34
C GLN A 190 -11.41 -14.43 -5.99
N ASN A 191 -11.19 -14.83 -7.25
CA ASN A 191 -9.97 -14.53 -7.99
C ASN A 191 -9.69 -13.02 -8.03
N VAL A 192 -10.69 -12.19 -8.30
CA VAL A 192 -10.49 -10.72 -8.37
C VAL A 192 -10.13 -10.08 -7.03
N VAL A 193 -10.62 -10.62 -5.91
CA VAL A 193 -10.28 -10.14 -4.57
C VAL A 193 -8.89 -10.62 -4.18
N LEU A 194 -8.57 -11.88 -4.45
CA LEU A 194 -7.23 -12.44 -4.20
C LEU A 194 -6.16 -11.69 -5.00
N GLN A 195 -6.41 -11.36 -6.27
CA GLN A 195 -5.50 -10.54 -7.09
C GLN A 195 -5.33 -9.13 -6.50
N SER A 196 -6.42 -8.51 -6.03
CA SER A 196 -6.34 -7.21 -5.35
C SER A 196 -5.52 -7.26 -4.06
N PHE A 197 -5.55 -8.39 -3.33
CA PHE A 197 -4.76 -8.61 -2.12
C PHE A 197 -3.28 -8.89 -2.44
N LEU A 198 -3.00 -9.73 -3.44
CA LEU A 198 -1.66 -10.08 -3.90
C LEU A 198 -0.85 -8.85 -4.36
N HIS A 199 -1.53 -7.90 -4.99
CA HIS A 199 -0.91 -6.65 -5.45
C HIS A 199 -1.00 -5.50 -4.44
N ASN A 200 -1.54 -5.75 -3.24
CA ASN A 200 -1.47 -4.80 -2.13
C ASN A 200 -0.09 -4.90 -1.45
N PRO A 201 0.72 -3.82 -1.47
CA PRO A 201 2.08 -3.88 -0.92
C PRO A 201 2.11 -4.07 0.59
N LEU A 202 1.08 -3.65 1.34
CA LEU A 202 1.03 -3.83 2.79
C LEU A 202 0.82 -5.30 3.16
N LEU A 203 -0.09 -5.97 2.47
CA LEU A 203 -0.32 -7.41 2.66
C LEU A 203 0.89 -8.22 2.18
N ARG A 204 1.42 -7.89 1.00
CA ARG A 204 2.62 -8.54 0.47
C ARG A 204 3.78 -8.46 1.46
N ASN A 205 4.06 -7.28 1.99
CA ASN A 205 5.16 -7.11 2.94
C ASN A 205 4.90 -7.87 4.24
N PHE A 206 3.64 -7.93 4.71
CA PHE A 206 3.28 -8.70 5.89
C PHE A 206 3.57 -10.20 5.71
N TYR A 207 3.07 -10.82 4.64
CA TYR A 207 3.28 -12.25 4.42
C TYR A 207 4.73 -12.59 4.08
N LEU A 208 5.41 -11.80 3.24
CA LEU A 208 6.81 -12.04 2.88
C LEU A 208 7.82 -11.69 4.00
N SER A 209 7.36 -11.18 5.15
CA SER A 209 8.21 -10.87 6.31
C SER A 209 7.82 -11.69 7.55
N ASP A 210 7.35 -12.93 7.35
CA ASP A 210 6.93 -13.84 8.42
C ASP A 210 5.83 -13.26 9.34
N GLY A 211 4.95 -12.41 8.80
CA GLY A 211 3.86 -11.80 9.55
C GLY A 211 2.84 -12.82 10.05
N HIS A 212 2.62 -13.89 9.27
CA HIS A 212 1.91 -15.09 9.71
C HIS A 212 2.85 -16.29 9.60
N GLN A 213 3.21 -16.89 10.73
CA GLN A 213 4.17 -18.00 10.75
C GLN A 213 3.44 -19.32 10.58
N SER A 214 3.34 -19.78 9.33
CA SER A 214 2.61 -21.01 8.96
C SER A 214 3.14 -22.26 9.69
N ASN A 215 4.44 -22.32 10.00
CA ASN A 215 5.06 -23.43 10.73
C ASN A 215 4.62 -23.53 12.20
N ASP A 216 4.28 -22.39 12.82
CA ASP A 216 3.87 -22.32 14.22
C ASP A 216 2.34 -22.34 14.36
N CYS A 217 1.63 -22.25 13.24
CA CYS A 217 0.18 -22.22 13.19
C CYS A 217 -0.43 -23.61 13.44
N GLN A 218 -1.14 -23.75 14.56
CA GLN A 218 -1.83 -25.00 14.93
C GLN A 218 -3.26 -25.09 14.37
N VAL A 219 -3.71 -24.10 13.60
CA VAL A 219 -5.07 -24.06 13.06
C VAL A 219 -5.12 -24.92 11.79
N PRO A 220 -5.91 -26.01 11.77
CA PRO A 220 -6.06 -26.82 10.57
C PRO A 220 -6.73 -25.99 9.47
N HIS A 221 -6.24 -26.10 8.23
CA HIS A 221 -6.75 -25.36 7.07
C HIS A 221 -6.83 -23.84 7.28
N CYS A 222 -5.85 -23.27 7.99
CA CYS A 222 -5.78 -21.83 8.23
C CYS A 222 -5.72 -21.05 6.92
N LEU A 223 -6.68 -20.15 6.72
CA LEU A 223 -6.73 -19.29 5.53
C LEU A 223 -5.52 -18.35 5.46
N SER A 224 -5.00 -17.91 6.61
CA SER A 224 -3.80 -17.08 6.64
C SER A 224 -2.53 -17.86 6.24
N CYS A 225 -2.42 -19.15 6.57
CA CYS A 225 -1.34 -20.01 6.04
C CYS A 225 -1.48 -20.17 4.51
N ALA A 226 -2.70 -20.38 4.02
CA ALA A 226 -2.93 -20.50 2.58
C ALA A 226 -2.63 -19.20 1.83
N MET A 227 -2.85 -18.03 2.45
CA MET A 227 -2.43 -16.74 1.91
C MET A 227 -0.90 -16.61 1.92
N ASP A 228 -0.23 -16.99 3.02
CA ASP A 228 1.23 -17.01 3.14
C ASP A 228 1.86 -17.87 2.03
N ASP A 229 1.42 -19.12 1.87
CA ASP A 229 1.82 -20.02 0.78
C ASP A 229 1.64 -19.36 -0.59
N MET A 230 0.49 -18.71 -0.82
CA MET A 230 0.18 -18.05 -2.09
C MET A 230 1.10 -16.86 -2.36
N PHE A 231 1.39 -16.02 -1.35
CA PHE A 231 2.34 -14.91 -1.50
C PHE A 231 3.74 -15.42 -1.78
N GLN A 232 4.20 -16.46 -1.08
CA GLN A 232 5.49 -17.07 -1.34
C GLN A 232 5.56 -17.63 -2.78
N ASP A 233 4.56 -18.40 -3.22
CA ASP A 233 4.53 -19.00 -4.56
C ASP A 233 4.50 -17.96 -5.70
N PHE A 234 3.78 -16.84 -5.51
CA PHE A 234 3.71 -15.77 -6.52
C PHE A 234 4.97 -14.92 -6.63
N TYR A 235 5.72 -14.76 -5.53
CA TYR A 235 6.86 -13.85 -5.45
C TYR A 235 8.23 -14.54 -5.33
N ALA A 236 8.29 -15.87 -5.12
CA ALA A 236 9.55 -16.60 -5.05
C ALA A 236 10.21 -16.80 -6.42
N LEU A 237 9.43 -17.13 -7.46
CA LEU A 237 9.94 -17.48 -8.79
C LEU A 237 9.09 -16.84 -9.89
N GLU A 238 9.72 -16.58 -11.04
CA GLU A 238 9.01 -16.12 -12.23
C GLU A 238 8.20 -17.30 -12.80
N ASN A 239 6.88 -17.29 -12.58
CA ASN A 239 5.96 -18.28 -13.11
C ASN A 239 4.70 -17.59 -13.66
N THR A 240 4.48 -17.73 -14.96
CA THR A 240 3.33 -17.13 -15.66
C THR A 240 2.18 -18.11 -15.89
N ASN A 241 2.34 -19.38 -15.51
CA ASN A 241 1.24 -20.36 -15.59
C ASN A 241 0.14 -19.98 -14.61
N GLY A 242 -1.11 -20.36 -14.85
CA GLY A 242 -2.17 -20.12 -13.87
C GLY A 242 -1.84 -20.77 -12.50
N TYR A 243 -2.27 -20.12 -11.43
CA TYR A 243 -2.23 -20.65 -10.08
C TYR A 243 -3.55 -21.32 -9.74
N THR A 244 -3.50 -22.47 -9.06
CA THR A 244 -4.69 -23.12 -8.54
C THR A 244 -4.78 -22.82 -7.05
N ALA A 245 -5.76 -22.00 -6.65
CA ALA A 245 -5.98 -21.62 -5.26
C ALA A 245 -6.63 -22.74 -4.41
N ALA A 246 -6.09 -23.96 -4.49
CA ALA A 246 -6.67 -25.15 -3.87
C ALA A 246 -6.70 -25.05 -2.34
N ASN A 247 -5.62 -24.58 -1.70
CA ASN A 247 -5.55 -24.44 -0.24
C ASN A 247 -6.55 -23.40 0.27
N ILE A 248 -6.66 -22.29 -0.45
CA ILE A 248 -7.64 -21.23 -0.19
C ILE A 248 -9.06 -21.79 -0.31
N LEU A 249 -9.40 -22.45 -1.43
CA LEU A 249 -10.68 -23.12 -1.63
C LEU A 249 -10.97 -24.16 -0.54
N SER A 250 -9.99 -24.98 -0.17
CA SER A 250 -10.15 -25.99 0.88
C SER A 250 -10.41 -25.35 2.25
N GLY A 251 -9.73 -24.25 2.57
CA GLY A 251 -9.97 -23.49 3.81
C GLY A 251 -11.39 -22.94 3.87
N PHE A 252 -11.95 -22.50 2.74
CA PHE A 252 -13.36 -22.14 2.65
C PHE A 252 -14.28 -23.34 2.81
N TRP A 253 -14.00 -24.44 2.11
CA TRP A 253 -14.90 -25.61 2.07
C TRP A 253 -14.96 -26.38 3.38
N ILE A 254 -13.88 -26.39 4.14
CA ILE A 254 -13.74 -27.17 5.39
C ILE A 254 -14.15 -26.35 6.61
N SER A 255 -14.23 -25.03 6.50
CA SER A 255 -14.62 -24.19 7.63
C SER A 255 -16.05 -24.46 8.07
N GLU A 256 -16.22 -24.79 9.36
CA GLU A 256 -17.51 -25.15 9.95
C GLU A 256 -18.44 -23.97 10.24
N LYS A 257 -18.05 -22.71 9.94
CA LYS A 257 -18.94 -21.58 10.25
C LYS A 257 -20.09 -21.53 9.24
N LYS A 258 -21.32 -21.37 9.73
CA LYS A 258 -22.53 -21.27 8.90
C LYS A 258 -22.52 -20.18 7.83
N ALA A 259 -21.70 -19.13 7.98
CA ALA A 259 -21.53 -18.09 6.96
C ALA A 259 -20.94 -18.62 5.64
N PHE A 260 -20.31 -19.80 5.68
CA PHE A 260 -19.61 -20.41 4.56
C PHE A 260 -20.52 -21.26 3.66
N GLU A 261 -21.66 -21.77 4.16
CA GLU A 261 -22.53 -22.66 3.36
C GLU A 261 -23.03 -22.00 2.07
N ASN A 262 -23.22 -20.68 2.07
CA ASN A 262 -23.67 -19.95 0.88
C ASN A 262 -22.53 -19.60 -0.08
N LEU A 263 -21.34 -19.27 0.46
CA LEU A 263 -20.16 -18.91 -0.34
C LEU A 263 -19.42 -20.14 -0.89
N VAL A 264 -19.58 -21.30 -0.26
CA VAL A 264 -19.07 -22.61 -0.68
C VAL A 264 -20.11 -23.29 -1.56
N THR A 265 -20.46 -22.65 -2.67
CA THR A 265 -21.31 -23.25 -3.68
C THR A 265 -20.57 -23.26 -5.01
N THR A 266 -20.90 -24.20 -5.90
CA THR A 266 -20.50 -24.14 -7.31
C THR A 266 -21.21 -23.00 -8.06
N LYS A 267 -21.78 -22.04 -7.34
CA LYS A 267 -22.60 -20.94 -7.84
C LYS A 267 -21.83 -19.63 -7.75
N GLU A 268 -22.25 -18.70 -8.59
CA GLU A 268 -21.74 -17.34 -8.59
C GLU A 268 -22.16 -16.60 -7.30
N GLN A 269 -21.27 -15.77 -6.78
CA GLN A 269 -21.44 -15.02 -5.53
C GLN A 269 -20.89 -13.60 -5.68
N ASP A 270 -21.17 -12.74 -4.70
CA ASP A 270 -20.74 -11.35 -4.70
C ASP A 270 -19.26 -11.20 -4.25
N ALA A 271 -18.45 -10.49 -5.04
CA ALA A 271 -17.05 -10.26 -4.73
C ALA A 271 -16.84 -9.37 -3.48
N HIS A 272 -17.78 -8.47 -3.17
CA HIS A 272 -17.74 -7.64 -1.97
C HIS A 272 -17.99 -8.47 -0.71
N GLU A 273 -18.98 -9.36 -0.74
CA GLU A 273 -19.25 -10.28 0.37
C GLU A 273 -18.02 -11.16 0.64
N PHE A 274 -17.40 -11.68 -0.41
CA PHE A 274 -16.15 -12.43 -0.29
C PHE A 274 -14.99 -11.59 0.28
N PHE A 275 -14.86 -10.33 -0.13
CA PHE A 275 -13.86 -9.42 0.42
C PHE A 275 -14.05 -9.18 1.92
N GLN A 276 -15.28 -8.86 2.35
CA GLN A 276 -15.59 -8.65 3.76
C GLN A 276 -15.33 -9.91 4.58
N PHE A 277 -15.75 -11.04 4.05
CA PHE A 277 -15.54 -12.35 4.62
C PHE A 277 -14.03 -12.65 4.81
N LEU A 278 -13.23 -12.52 3.75
CA LEU A 278 -11.80 -12.80 3.78
C LEU A 278 -11.10 -11.88 4.79
N ALA A 279 -11.49 -10.62 4.87
CA ALA A 279 -10.94 -9.69 5.84
C ALA A 279 -11.26 -10.05 7.29
N GLU A 280 -12.47 -10.51 7.58
CA GLU A 280 -12.85 -10.96 8.92
C GLU A 280 -12.08 -12.23 9.32
N GLU A 281 -11.94 -13.22 8.44
CA GLU A 281 -11.14 -14.41 8.74
C GLU A 281 -9.68 -14.08 8.98
N LEU A 282 -9.07 -13.25 8.12
CA LEU A 282 -7.68 -12.84 8.31
C LEU A 282 -7.50 -11.99 9.57
N HIS A 283 -8.50 -11.20 9.97
CA HIS A 283 -8.52 -10.52 11.25
C HIS A 283 -8.59 -11.51 12.42
N GLU A 284 -9.49 -12.49 12.39
CA GLU A 284 -9.59 -13.49 13.45
C GLU A 284 -8.30 -14.31 13.62
N ARG A 285 -7.58 -14.62 12.53
CA ARG A 285 -6.34 -15.42 12.58
C ARG A 285 -5.09 -14.63 12.93
N ASN A 286 -5.00 -13.37 12.49
CA ASN A 286 -3.81 -12.54 12.69
C ASN A 286 -4.00 -11.47 13.79
N GLY A 287 -5.17 -11.43 14.40
CA GLY A 287 -5.55 -10.47 15.44
C GLY A 287 -5.77 -11.12 16.78
N ASP A 288 -6.52 -10.41 17.63
CA ASP A 288 -6.86 -10.82 18.97
C ASP A 288 -8.10 -11.74 19.04
N GLY A 289 -8.59 -12.21 17.88
CA GLY A 289 -9.74 -13.12 17.77
C GLY A 289 -11.08 -12.51 18.22
N LYS A 290 -11.13 -11.20 18.52
CA LYS A 290 -12.34 -10.50 18.95
C LYS A 290 -13.02 -9.84 17.77
N LYS A 291 -14.33 -10.06 17.62
CA LYS A 291 -15.11 -9.30 16.65
C LYS A 291 -15.13 -7.84 17.07
N PRO A 292 -14.91 -6.88 16.14
CA PRO A 292 -15.09 -5.48 16.46
C PRO A 292 -16.57 -5.24 16.83
N GLU A 293 -16.85 -5.04 18.12
CA GLU A 293 -18.22 -4.76 18.57
C GLU A 293 -18.69 -3.41 18.02
N ILE A 294 -19.88 -3.40 17.42
CA ILE A 294 -20.53 -2.21 16.86
C ILE A 294 -20.71 -1.19 18.00
N GLY A 295 -19.93 -0.10 17.97
CA GLY A 295 -19.96 0.97 18.96
C GLY A 295 -18.84 0.95 20.00
N SER A 296 -17.89 -0.01 19.93
CA SER A 296 -16.66 0.01 20.73
C SER A 296 -15.50 0.66 19.98
N GLU A 297 -14.59 1.34 20.68
CA GLU A 297 -13.32 1.81 20.10
C GLU A 297 -12.30 0.67 19.97
N HIS A 298 -12.71 -0.49 19.43
CA HIS A 298 -11.82 -1.64 19.26
C HIS A 298 -10.53 -1.23 18.54
N SER A 299 -9.39 -1.58 19.13
CA SER A 299 -8.06 -1.28 18.57
C SER A 299 -7.31 -2.60 18.42
N CYS A 300 -7.56 -3.28 17.30
CA CYS A 300 -6.76 -4.42 16.90
C CYS A 300 -5.54 -3.94 16.12
N ASN A 301 -4.40 -4.58 16.35
CA ASN A 301 -3.17 -4.34 15.59
C ASN A 301 -2.94 -5.38 14.49
N CYS A 302 -3.94 -6.17 14.11
CA CYS A 302 -3.78 -7.13 13.01
C CYS A 302 -3.57 -6.44 11.67
N ILE A 303 -3.01 -7.16 10.71
CA ILE A 303 -2.73 -6.64 9.37
C ILE A 303 -3.98 -6.08 8.68
N MET A 304 -5.14 -6.71 8.86
CA MET A 304 -6.40 -6.24 8.26
C MET A 304 -6.82 -4.89 8.82
N HIS A 305 -6.77 -4.71 10.15
CA HIS A 305 -7.11 -3.45 10.81
C HIS A 305 -6.12 -2.32 10.50
N GLN A 306 -4.83 -2.64 10.36
CA GLN A 306 -3.82 -1.65 9.95
C GLN A 306 -3.94 -1.27 8.47
N THR A 307 -4.44 -2.17 7.62
CA THR A 307 -4.51 -1.96 6.17
C THR A 307 -5.82 -1.30 5.76
N PHE A 308 -6.97 -1.91 6.07
CA PHE A 308 -8.26 -1.54 5.47
C PHE A 308 -9.23 -0.82 6.41
N TYR A 309 -9.04 -0.88 7.73
CA TYR A 309 -10.03 -0.32 8.66
C TYR A 309 -9.82 1.17 8.94
N GLY A 310 -10.87 1.95 8.70
CA GLY A 310 -10.98 3.34 9.12
C GLY A 310 -11.91 3.51 10.33
N LYS A 311 -12.10 4.76 10.77
CA LYS A 311 -13.10 5.15 11.77
C LYS A 311 -14.02 6.23 11.21
N MET A 312 -15.31 5.97 11.24
CA MET A 312 -16.39 6.90 10.90
C MET A 312 -16.92 7.56 12.18
N GLN A 313 -17.30 8.82 12.08
CA GLN A 313 -17.96 9.58 13.14
C GLN A 313 -19.30 10.10 12.65
N THR A 314 -20.37 9.73 13.36
CA THR A 314 -21.73 10.22 13.14
C THR A 314 -22.07 11.23 14.23
N THR A 315 -22.29 12.48 13.83
CA THR A 315 -22.69 13.58 14.71
C THR A 315 -24.18 13.85 14.56
N THR A 316 -24.94 13.71 15.65
CA THR A 316 -26.36 14.03 15.70
C THR A 316 -26.56 15.33 16.47
N THR A 317 -27.14 16.34 15.82
CA THR A 317 -27.38 17.68 16.38
C THR A 317 -28.87 17.92 16.58
N CYS A 318 -29.31 18.10 17.82
CA CYS A 318 -30.67 18.49 18.16
C CYS A 318 -31.05 19.81 17.49
N GLN A 319 -32.20 19.90 16.82
CA GLN A 319 -32.67 21.18 16.29
C GLN A 319 -33.32 22.07 17.37
N ASN A 320 -33.69 21.53 18.52
CA ASN A 320 -34.29 22.30 19.61
C ASN A 320 -33.22 22.91 20.55
N CYS A 321 -32.36 22.08 21.15
CA CYS A 321 -31.36 22.54 22.13
C CYS A 321 -29.94 22.71 21.57
N SER A 322 -29.71 22.43 20.27
CA SER A 322 -28.38 22.42 19.64
C SER A 322 -27.34 21.47 20.26
N GLY A 323 -27.74 20.61 21.20
CA GLY A 323 -26.87 19.58 21.78
C GLY A 323 -26.40 18.57 20.74
N GLN A 324 -25.12 18.20 20.79
CA GLN A 324 -24.48 17.26 19.88
C GLN A 324 -24.17 15.93 20.57
N SER A 325 -24.46 14.82 19.91
CA SER A 325 -23.96 13.50 20.28
C SER A 325 -23.10 12.93 19.15
N ASN A 326 -21.99 12.31 19.52
CA ASN A 326 -21.05 11.70 18.57
C ASN A 326 -21.01 10.19 18.82
N SER A 327 -21.21 9.39 17.77
CA SER A 327 -20.90 7.96 17.78
C SER A 327 -19.76 7.68 16.80
N ILE A 328 -18.85 6.79 17.19
CA ILE A 328 -17.69 6.41 16.38
C ILE A 328 -17.81 4.91 16.10
N GLN A 329 -17.60 4.54 14.85
CA GLN A 329 -17.67 3.15 14.39
C GLN A 329 -16.52 2.87 13.42
N SER A 330 -15.94 1.68 13.52
CA SER A 330 -14.96 1.23 12.53
C SER A 330 -15.67 0.82 11.23
N PHE A 331 -15.01 1.01 10.09
CA PHE A 331 -15.50 0.55 8.80
C PHE A 331 -14.37 -0.12 8.02
N LEU A 332 -14.71 -1.16 7.24
CA LEU A 332 -13.78 -1.85 6.33
C LEU A 332 -13.81 -1.23 4.93
N ASP A 333 -14.99 -0.80 4.49
CA ASP A 333 -15.22 -0.21 3.17
C ASP A 333 -16.28 0.90 3.21
N LEU A 334 -16.31 1.73 2.16
CA LEU A 334 -17.35 2.73 1.93
C LEU A 334 -18.30 2.22 0.85
N SER A 335 -19.54 1.93 1.22
CA SER A 335 -20.55 1.40 0.30
C SER A 335 -21.48 2.52 -0.23
N LEU A 336 -21.20 3.02 -1.44
CA LEU A 336 -21.86 4.21 -2.02
C LEU A 336 -23.08 3.84 -2.86
N GLY A 337 -24.23 4.42 -2.53
CA GLY A 337 -25.48 4.26 -3.28
C GLY A 337 -25.50 5.09 -4.57
N LEU A 338 -25.96 4.49 -5.68
CA LEU A 338 -25.98 5.16 -6.99
C LEU A 338 -27.36 5.74 -7.36
N GLU A 339 -28.47 5.13 -6.91
CA GLU A 339 -29.81 5.48 -7.39
C GLU A 339 -30.17 6.95 -7.16
N ASN A 340 -29.96 7.45 -5.95
CA ASN A 340 -30.28 8.83 -5.59
C ASN A 340 -29.49 9.84 -6.45
N VAL A 341 -28.22 9.53 -6.73
CA VAL A 341 -27.34 10.36 -7.55
C VAL A 341 -27.81 10.34 -9.00
N VAL A 342 -28.15 9.16 -9.53
CA VAL A 342 -28.70 8.99 -10.89
C VAL A 342 -30.00 9.77 -11.05
N GLN A 343 -30.95 9.62 -10.14
CA GLN A 343 -32.25 10.30 -10.20
C GLN A 343 -32.10 11.82 -10.18
N LYS A 344 -31.25 12.37 -9.30
CA LYS A 344 -31.00 13.81 -9.21
C LYS A 344 -30.32 14.35 -10.47
N LYS A 345 -29.29 13.66 -10.99
CA LYS A 345 -28.61 14.06 -12.23
C LYS A 345 -29.52 13.94 -13.45
N SER A 346 -30.33 12.89 -13.53
CA SER A 346 -31.30 12.71 -14.61
C SER A 346 -32.32 13.85 -14.64
N LYS A 347 -32.88 14.23 -13.48
CA LYS A 347 -33.78 15.40 -13.36
C LYS A 347 -33.12 16.72 -13.77
N ARG A 348 -31.84 16.92 -13.43
CA ARG A 348 -31.11 18.16 -13.76
C ARG A 348 -30.71 18.26 -15.24
N THR A 349 -30.38 17.14 -15.87
CA THR A 349 -29.82 17.10 -17.23
C THR A 349 -30.80 16.66 -18.31
N GLY A 350 -31.94 16.09 -17.92
CA GLY A 350 -32.90 15.46 -18.83
C GLY A 350 -32.42 14.13 -19.45
N GLN A 351 -31.22 13.65 -19.08
CA GLN A 351 -30.66 12.41 -19.64
C GLN A 351 -31.20 11.17 -18.91
N LYS A 352 -31.60 10.14 -19.67
CA LYS A 352 -32.07 8.86 -19.09
C LYS A 352 -30.96 8.06 -18.40
N LYS A 353 -29.71 8.18 -18.87
CA LYS A 353 -28.54 7.47 -18.31
C LYS A 353 -27.36 8.43 -18.13
N PRO A 354 -27.38 9.29 -17.09
CA PRO A 354 -26.32 10.27 -16.87
C PRO A 354 -25.02 9.58 -16.45
N SER A 355 -23.89 10.13 -16.90
CA SER A 355 -22.56 9.78 -16.40
C SER A 355 -22.34 10.39 -15.00
N LEU A 356 -21.91 9.58 -14.06
CA LEU A 356 -21.63 9.96 -12.67
C LEU A 356 -20.11 10.10 -12.47
N SER A 357 -19.71 10.75 -11.39
CA SER A 357 -18.36 10.67 -10.87
C SER A 357 -18.37 10.07 -9.47
N LEU A 358 -17.24 9.49 -9.07
CA LEU A 358 -17.04 9.00 -7.71
C LEU A 358 -17.22 10.14 -6.69
N GLN A 359 -16.76 11.35 -7.04
CA GLN A 359 -16.96 12.56 -6.25
C GLN A 359 -18.45 12.84 -6.01
N ASP A 360 -19.31 12.75 -7.03
CA ASP A 360 -20.76 12.96 -6.85
C ASP A 360 -21.36 11.97 -5.83
N CYS A 361 -20.84 10.75 -5.79
CA CYS A 361 -21.32 9.69 -4.89
C CYS A 361 -20.84 9.95 -3.45
N LEU A 362 -19.58 10.33 -3.27
CA LEU A 362 -19.02 10.69 -1.96
C LEU A 362 -19.65 11.98 -1.41
N ASP A 363 -19.91 12.98 -2.25
CA ASP A 363 -20.58 14.22 -1.86
C ASP A 363 -22.03 13.98 -1.42
N GLU A 364 -22.74 13.07 -2.09
CA GLU A 364 -24.09 12.68 -1.68
C GLU A 364 -24.10 12.02 -0.30
N GLU A 365 -23.13 11.16 -0.01
CA GLU A 365 -23.07 10.37 1.24
C GLU A 365 -22.49 11.15 2.43
N TYR A 366 -21.41 11.92 2.24
CA TYR A 366 -20.60 12.47 3.34
C TYR A 366 -20.64 14.00 3.51
N ILE A 367 -21.21 14.75 2.56
CA ILE A 367 -21.36 16.22 2.70
C ILE A 367 -22.78 16.59 3.17
N LYS A 368 -23.77 15.75 2.86
CA LYS A 368 -25.18 16.05 3.15
C LYS A 368 -25.55 15.65 4.57
N TYR A 369 -26.57 16.34 5.08
CA TYR A 369 -27.14 16.08 6.39
C TYR A 369 -28.47 15.36 6.23
N ASP A 370 -28.64 14.30 7.01
CA ASP A 370 -29.92 13.61 7.12
C ASP A 370 -30.78 14.26 8.20
N LYS A 371 -32.06 14.45 7.88
CA LYS A 371 -33.07 14.82 8.88
C LYS A 371 -33.58 13.54 9.51
N CYS A 372 -33.47 13.43 10.83
CA CYS A 372 -33.96 12.27 11.56
C CYS A 372 -34.66 12.69 12.85
N GLU A 373 -35.53 11.82 13.36
CA GLU A 373 -36.01 11.92 14.73
C GLU A 373 -35.05 11.18 15.66
N TYR A 374 -34.78 11.76 16.83
CA TYR A 374 -33.98 11.11 17.86
C TYR A 374 -34.46 11.50 19.25
N ARG A 375 -34.24 10.64 20.24
CA ARG A 375 -34.56 10.94 21.63
C ARG A 375 -33.41 11.75 22.24
N CYS A 376 -33.66 13.03 22.48
CA CYS A 376 -32.66 13.95 23.02
C CYS A 376 -32.60 13.84 24.55
N ASN A 377 -31.42 13.56 25.10
CA ASN A 377 -31.19 13.52 26.55
C ASN A 377 -31.35 14.90 27.20
N ASN A 378 -30.98 15.99 26.52
CA ASN A 378 -31.11 17.35 27.06
C ASN A 378 -32.55 17.86 27.05
N CYS A 379 -33.37 17.41 26.08
CA CYS A 379 -34.79 17.80 25.98
C CYS A 379 -35.75 16.78 26.59
N ASN A 380 -35.23 15.64 27.11
CA ASN A 380 -35.99 14.53 27.67
C ASN A 380 -37.17 14.05 26.80
N GLY A 381 -37.00 14.01 25.47
CA GLY A 381 -38.07 13.63 24.55
C GLY A 381 -37.63 13.43 23.11
N PRO A 382 -38.53 12.91 22.23
CA PRO A 382 -38.29 12.82 20.80
C PRO A 382 -38.19 14.23 20.20
N GLN A 383 -37.14 14.46 19.42
CA GLN A 383 -36.84 15.75 18.79
C GLN A 383 -36.38 15.53 17.35
N GLN A 384 -36.59 16.53 16.50
CA GLN A 384 -35.94 16.57 15.20
C GLN A 384 -34.44 16.86 15.37
N ALA A 385 -33.63 16.15 14.61
CA ALA A 385 -32.18 16.31 14.57
C ALA A 385 -31.64 16.29 13.14
N LYS A 386 -30.44 16.87 13.01
CA LYS A 386 -29.60 16.73 11.83
C LYS A 386 -28.49 15.74 12.16
N ARG A 387 -28.38 14.68 11.36
CA ARG A 387 -27.31 13.69 11.45
C ARG A 387 -26.31 13.95 10.32
N HIS A 388 -25.04 13.89 10.64
CA HIS A 388 -23.94 14.07 9.70
C HIS A 388 -22.91 12.98 9.93
N THR A 389 -22.47 12.36 8.86
CA THR A 389 -21.46 11.29 8.91
C THR A 389 -20.19 11.78 8.26
N SER A 390 -19.06 11.63 8.95
CA SER A 390 -17.74 12.10 8.51
C SER A 390 -16.66 11.11 8.87
N ILE A 391 -15.58 11.08 8.11
CA ILE A 391 -14.46 10.17 8.38
C ILE A 391 -13.56 10.77 9.46
N LYS A 392 -13.42 10.08 10.59
CA LYS A 392 -12.54 10.48 11.69
C LYS A 392 -11.10 9.97 11.48
N ARG A 393 -10.95 8.78 10.93
CA ARG A 393 -9.65 8.17 10.58
C ARG A 393 -9.80 7.43 9.26
N LEU A 394 -8.96 7.77 8.29
CA LEU A 394 -8.89 7.06 7.03
C LEU A 394 -8.00 5.80 7.16
N PRO A 395 -8.30 4.72 6.41
CA PRO A 395 -7.45 3.52 6.36
C PRO A 395 -6.23 3.72 5.44
N ASN A 396 -5.20 2.88 5.56
CA ASN A 396 -4.06 2.94 4.64
C ASN A 396 -4.43 2.48 3.22
N VAL A 397 -5.41 1.57 3.10
CA VAL A 397 -6.04 1.17 1.84
C VAL A 397 -7.54 1.38 1.98
N LEU A 398 -8.07 2.34 1.23
CA LEU A 398 -9.47 2.66 1.17
C LEU A 398 -10.17 1.76 0.15
N SER A 399 -11.09 0.93 0.64
CA SER A 399 -11.98 0.12 -0.18
C SER A 399 -13.30 0.85 -0.38
N ILE A 400 -13.76 0.95 -1.63
CA ILE A 400 -15.04 1.57 -1.99
C ILE A 400 -15.86 0.58 -2.80
N GLN A 401 -17.08 0.30 -2.36
CA GLN A 401 -18.07 -0.45 -3.10
C GLN A 401 -19.06 0.51 -3.76
N LEU A 402 -19.28 0.37 -5.07
CA LEU A 402 -20.38 1.02 -5.75
C LEU A 402 -21.58 0.06 -5.73
N LYS A 403 -22.67 0.43 -5.02
CA LYS A 403 -23.88 -0.39 -4.91
C LYS A 403 -24.63 -0.43 -6.24
N ARG A 404 -24.19 -1.34 -7.11
CA ARG A 404 -24.77 -1.55 -8.44
C ARG A 404 -25.96 -2.48 -8.44
N PHE A 405 -26.22 -3.19 -7.34
CA PHE A 405 -27.30 -4.15 -7.23
C PHE A 405 -28.26 -3.72 -6.15
N GLU A 406 -29.50 -3.41 -6.53
CA GLU A 406 -30.55 -3.04 -5.58
C GLU A 406 -31.87 -3.73 -5.93
N TYR A 407 -32.63 -4.08 -4.90
CA TYR A 407 -33.98 -4.62 -5.02
C TYR A 407 -34.99 -3.46 -5.05
N ARG A 408 -35.67 -3.28 -6.18
CA ARG A 408 -36.74 -2.28 -6.28
C ARG A 408 -37.91 -2.70 -5.39
N HIS A 409 -38.26 -1.85 -4.43
CA HIS A 409 -39.43 -2.05 -3.57
C HIS A 409 -40.71 -1.57 -4.29
N GLY A 410 -41.15 -2.33 -5.29
CA GLY A 410 -42.44 -2.14 -5.98
C GLY A 410 -43.52 -3.11 -5.50
N ARG A 411 -44.79 -2.69 -5.49
CA ARG A 411 -45.95 -3.46 -5.00
C ARG A 411 -46.27 -4.74 -5.78
N HIS A 412 -45.70 -4.96 -6.97
CA HIS A 412 -46.05 -6.10 -7.83
C HIS A 412 -44.90 -6.84 -8.50
N ASP A 413 -43.64 -6.41 -8.34
CA ASP A 413 -42.51 -7.21 -8.82
C ASP A 413 -41.23 -6.82 -8.08
N ARG A 414 -40.61 -7.78 -7.37
CA ARG A 414 -39.28 -7.63 -6.77
C ARG A 414 -38.23 -7.94 -7.84
N ALA A 415 -38.20 -7.14 -8.91
CA ALA A 415 -37.14 -7.25 -9.91
C ALA A 415 -35.89 -6.54 -9.35
N ALA A 416 -34.85 -7.32 -9.05
CA ALA A 416 -33.55 -6.77 -8.78
C ALA A 416 -32.99 -6.17 -10.08
N SER A 417 -32.40 -4.98 -10.02
CA SER A 417 -31.91 -4.30 -11.22
C SER A 417 -30.48 -3.82 -11.05
N LYS A 418 -29.64 -4.07 -12.06
CA LYS A 418 -28.27 -3.60 -12.11
C LYS A 418 -28.20 -2.13 -12.55
N VAL A 419 -27.46 -1.32 -11.80
CA VAL A 419 -27.17 0.07 -12.15
C VAL A 419 -25.93 0.11 -13.06
N ASP A 420 -26.18 0.11 -14.37
CA ASP A 420 -25.13 0.14 -15.40
C ASP A 420 -24.70 1.57 -15.80
N ASN A 421 -24.98 2.57 -14.97
CA ASN A 421 -24.48 3.92 -15.20
C ASN A 421 -22.96 3.94 -15.08
N GLU A 422 -22.31 4.63 -16.02
CA GLU A 422 -20.89 4.91 -15.95
C GLU A 422 -20.60 5.79 -14.72
N VAL A 423 -19.61 5.39 -13.93
CA VAL A 423 -19.11 6.15 -12.79
C VAL A 423 -17.63 6.42 -13.03
N LYS A 424 -17.28 7.67 -13.32
CA LYS A 424 -15.91 8.10 -13.52
C LYS A 424 -15.19 8.20 -12.19
N PHE A 425 -14.09 7.47 -12.04
CA PHE A 425 -13.23 7.52 -10.86
C PHE A 425 -11.83 8.00 -11.25
N PRO A 426 -11.16 8.79 -10.40
CA PRO A 426 -9.85 9.35 -10.73
C PRO A 426 -8.70 8.37 -10.42
N LEU A 427 -7.54 8.57 -11.04
CA LEU A 427 -6.32 7.85 -10.63
C LEU A 427 -5.86 8.27 -9.21
N GLN A 428 -6.13 9.52 -8.84
CA GLN A 428 -5.82 10.12 -7.54
C GLN A 428 -7.08 10.63 -6.87
N LEU A 429 -7.32 10.21 -5.63
CA LEU A 429 -8.51 10.54 -4.86
C LEU A 429 -8.13 11.33 -3.60
N ASN A 430 -8.67 12.55 -3.47
CA ASN A 430 -8.52 13.36 -2.27
C ASN A 430 -9.72 13.13 -1.34
N MET A 431 -9.46 12.55 -0.17
CA MET A 431 -10.48 12.27 0.83
C MET A 431 -10.62 13.35 1.91
N LEU A 432 -9.76 14.37 1.89
CA LEU A 432 -9.76 15.45 2.89
C LEU A 432 -11.16 16.05 3.10
N PRO A 433 -11.94 16.41 2.05
CA PRO A 433 -13.26 17.04 2.20
C PRO A 433 -14.27 16.25 3.02
N TYR A 434 -14.10 14.93 3.12
CA TYR A 434 -15.00 14.01 3.80
C TYR A 434 -14.58 13.70 5.24
N THR A 435 -13.47 14.30 5.69
CA THR A 435 -12.96 14.11 7.05
C THR A 435 -13.48 15.19 7.99
N ASN A 436 -13.47 14.89 9.29
CA ASN A 436 -13.77 15.91 10.32
C ASN A 436 -12.64 16.95 10.49
N ARG A 437 -11.53 16.84 9.75
CA ARG A 437 -10.35 17.69 9.87
C ARG A 437 -10.40 18.96 9.03
N VAL A 438 -11.33 19.05 8.07
CA VAL A 438 -11.51 20.21 7.16
C VAL A 438 -11.83 21.51 7.90
N ARG A 439 -12.43 21.44 9.09
CA ARG A 439 -13.07 22.59 9.74
C ARG A 439 -12.14 23.48 10.56
N ASN A 440 -10.90 23.04 10.79
CA ASN A 440 -9.91 23.82 11.52
C ASN A 440 -8.67 23.94 10.62
N HIS A 441 -8.14 25.15 10.42
CA HIS A 441 -6.71 25.48 10.23
C HIS A 441 -6.29 26.34 9.02
N ASP A 442 -5.16 27.01 9.25
CA ASP A 442 -4.40 27.90 8.37
C ASP A 442 -3.84 27.20 7.12
N SER A 443 -3.55 28.00 6.09
CA SER A 443 -3.13 27.58 4.74
C SER A 443 -1.95 26.59 4.64
N ARG A 444 -1.09 26.46 5.66
CA ARG A 444 0.12 25.62 5.62
C ARG A 444 -0.11 24.19 6.15
N GLU A 445 -0.91 24.02 7.21
CA GLU A 445 -1.34 22.69 7.70
C GLU A 445 -2.28 22.01 6.69
N SER A 446 -3.05 22.80 5.94
CA SER A 446 -3.96 22.29 4.90
C SER A 446 -3.27 21.43 3.84
N LEU A 447 -2.02 21.74 3.46
CA LEU A 447 -1.28 21.02 2.41
C LEU A 447 -0.72 19.67 2.89
N GLU A 448 -0.19 19.60 4.12
CA GLU A 448 0.26 18.32 4.71
C GLU A 448 -0.92 17.41 5.00
N LEU A 449 -2.03 18.00 5.45
CA LEU A 449 -3.26 17.28 5.70
C LEU A 449 -3.85 16.71 4.40
N GLU A 450 -3.88 17.51 3.33
CA GLU A 450 -4.33 17.06 2.01
C GLU A 450 -3.46 15.91 1.48
N ARG A 451 -2.12 15.99 1.63
CA ARG A 451 -1.22 14.90 1.28
C ARG A 451 -1.50 13.62 2.07
N SER A 452 -1.75 13.74 3.38
CA SER A 452 -2.11 12.60 4.25
C SER A 452 -3.51 12.02 3.98
N CYS A 453 -4.31 12.67 3.13
CA CYS A 453 -5.65 12.24 2.75
C CYS A 453 -5.76 11.94 1.24
N THR A 454 -4.64 11.96 0.51
CA THR A 454 -4.60 11.67 -0.93
C THR A 454 -4.23 10.21 -1.15
N TYR A 455 -4.98 9.55 -2.02
CA TYR A 455 -4.80 8.15 -2.38
C TYR A 455 -4.49 7.98 -3.86
N ASP A 456 -3.71 6.96 -4.20
CA ASP A 456 -3.51 6.47 -5.56
C ASP A 456 -4.35 5.20 -5.78
N LEU A 457 -4.98 5.07 -6.95
CA LEU A 457 -5.73 3.88 -7.32
C LEU A 457 -4.78 2.67 -7.41
N LEU A 458 -5.13 1.61 -6.69
CA LEU A 458 -4.36 0.37 -6.58
C LEU A 458 -4.96 -0.73 -7.45
N SER A 459 -6.27 -0.97 -7.33
CA SER A 459 -6.98 -1.95 -8.15
C SER A 459 -8.45 -1.60 -8.37
N VAL A 460 -9.01 -2.15 -9.44
CA VAL A 460 -10.41 -1.99 -9.84
C VAL A 460 -11.00 -3.37 -10.10
N VAL A 461 -12.07 -3.73 -9.40
CA VAL A 461 -12.85 -4.94 -9.68
C VAL A 461 -14.06 -4.55 -10.53
N VAL A 462 -14.36 -5.34 -11.56
CA VAL A 462 -15.40 -5.09 -12.54
C VAL A 462 -16.33 -6.30 -12.61
N HIS A 463 -17.63 -6.04 -12.61
CA HIS A 463 -18.65 -7.06 -12.83
C HIS A 463 -19.29 -6.91 -14.23
N VAL A 464 -19.11 -7.92 -15.08
CA VAL A 464 -19.69 -7.99 -16.42
C VAL A 464 -20.85 -8.99 -16.40
N GLY A 465 -22.02 -8.61 -16.91
CA GLY A 465 -23.22 -9.46 -16.87
C GLY A 465 -24.36 -8.88 -16.03
N GLU A 466 -25.37 -9.70 -15.79
CA GLU A 466 -26.61 -9.38 -15.05
C GLU A 466 -26.44 -9.69 -13.56
N ILE A 467 -27.45 -9.40 -12.72
CA ILE A 467 -27.34 -9.60 -11.27
C ILE A 467 -27.16 -11.08 -10.85
N ASP A 468 -27.89 -11.99 -11.50
CA ASP A 468 -27.90 -13.42 -11.13
C ASP A 468 -26.87 -14.25 -11.93
N THR A 469 -26.31 -13.66 -13.00
CA THR A 469 -25.28 -14.30 -13.83
C THR A 469 -24.28 -13.29 -14.33
N GLY A 470 -22.99 -13.53 -14.13
CA GLY A 470 -21.96 -12.64 -14.59
C GLY A 470 -20.54 -13.15 -14.37
N HIS A 471 -19.59 -12.26 -14.62
CA HIS A 471 -18.18 -12.56 -14.56
C HIS A 471 -17.40 -11.40 -13.98
N TYR A 472 -16.54 -11.73 -13.01
CA TYR A 472 -15.66 -10.77 -12.38
C TYR A 472 -14.29 -10.74 -13.07
N THR A 473 -13.82 -9.54 -13.37
CA THR A 473 -12.44 -9.29 -13.79
C THR A 473 -11.85 -8.16 -12.94
N SER A 474 -10.52 -8.07 -12.89
CA SER A 474 -9.87 -6.98 -12.15
C SER A 474 -8.74 -6.34 -12.94
N TYR A 475 -8.47 -5.07 -12.64
CA TYR A 475 -7.28 -4.36 -13.06
C TYR A 475 -6.44 -4.09 -11.81
N CYS A 476 -5.18 -4.50 -11.80
CA CYS A 476 -4.26 -4.19 -10.70
C CYS A 476 -3.03 -3.44 -11.21
N ARG A 477 -2.54 -2.49 -10.41
CA ARG A 477 -1.33 -1.74 -10.69
C ARG A 477 -0.10 -2.49 -10.17
N VAL A 478 0.89 -2.69 -11.02
CA VAL A 478 2.20 -3.26 -10.65
C VAL A 478 3.29 -2.30 -11.13
N GLY A 479 3.95 -1.64 -10.18
CA GLY A 479 4.81 -0.50 -10.48
C GLY A 479 4.00 0.65 -11.10
N ASP A 480 4.38 1.08 -12.29
CA ASP A 480 3.68 2.13 -13.05
C ASP A 480 2.82 1.59 -14.20
N GLN A 481 2.67 0.27 -14.29
CA GLN A 481 1.90 -0.41 -15.32
C GLN A 481 0.61 -1.01 -14.75
N TRP A 482 -0.37 -1.17 -15.62
CA TRP A 482 -1.66 -1.77 -15.31
C TRP A 482 -1.80 -3.10 -16.01
N PHE A 483 -2.36 -4.07 -15.30
CA PHE A 483 -2.63 -5.40 -15.82
C PHE A 483 -4.07 -5.80 -15.55
N LYS A 484 -4.71 -6.38 -16.55
CA LYS A 484 -6.03 -6.99 -16.47
C LYS A 484 -5.88 -8.45 -16.11
N PHE A 485 -6.56 -8.86 -15.05
CA PHE A 485 -6.65 -10.23 -14.59
C PHE A 485 -8.06 -10.74 -14.88
N ASN A 486 -8.11 -11.74 -15.76
CA ASN A 486 -9.32 -12.47 -16.12
C ASN A 486 -9.05 -13.96 -15.84
N ASP A 487 -9.30 -14.35 -14.58
CA ASP A 487 -8.89 -15.63 -14.04
C ASP A 487 -7.39 -15.90 -14.29
N HIS A 488 -7.06 -16.93 -15.07
CA HIS A 488 -5.69 -17.32 -15.37
C HIS A 488 -5.02 -16.42 -16.42
N LYS A 489 -5.81 -15.62 -17.15
CA LYS A 489 -5.29 -14.74 -18.21
C LYS A 489 -4.88 -13.40 -17.61
N VAL A 490 -3.63 -13.02 -17.86
CA VAL A 490 -3.06 -11.74 -17.46
C VAL A 490 -2.62 -10.99 -18.70
N GLU A 491 -3.13 -9.78 -18.89
CA GLU A 491 -2.86 -8.95 -20.06
C GLU A 491 -2.49 -7.53 -19.62
N MET A 492 -1.58 -6.88 -20.32
CA MET A 492 -1.29 -5.47 -20.07
C MET A 492 -2.50 -4.62 -20.47
N ALA A 493 -2.86 -3.64 -19.64
CA ALA A 493 -3.97 -2.73 -19.88
C ALA A 493 -3.46 -1.29 -19.96
N SER A 494 -4.08 -0.48 -20.83
CA SER A 494 -3.82 0.96 -20.84
C SER A 494 -4.54 1.64 -19.68
N LEU A 495 -4.06 2.81 -19.26
CA LEU A 495 -4.76 3.62 -18.25
C LEU A 495 -6.18 4.00 -18.71
N SER A 496 -6.40 4.17 -20.02
CA SER A 496 -7.73 4.44 -20.57
C SER A 496 -8.69 3.27 -20.37
N ASP A 497 -8.21 2.02 -20.52
CA ASP A 497 -9.02 0.82 -20.29
C ASP A 497 -9.45 0.72 -18.82
N VAL A 498 -8.52 1.05 -17.91
CA VAL A 498 -8.78 1.03 -16.46
C VAL A 498 -9.80 2.10 -16.09
N LEU A 499 -9.58 3.36 -16.48
CA LEU A 499 -10.47 4.48 -16.11
C LEU A 499 -11.83 4.43 -16.81
N GLY A 500 -11.94 3.72 -17.94
CA GLY A 500 -13.20 3.47 -18.64
C GLY A 500 -14.00 2.26 -18.11
N ALA A 501 -13.46 1.51 -17.15
CA ALA A 501 -14.09 0.31 -16.63
C ALA A 501 -15.36 0.59 -15.82
N GLN A 502 -16.34 -0.32 -15.88
CA GLN A 502 -17.54 -0.27 -15.03
C GLN A 502 -17.21 -0.79 -13.63
N ALA A 503 -16.49 0.01 -12.85
CA ALA A 503 -16.00 -0.37 -11.52
C ALA A 503 -17.13 -0.81 -10.60
N TYR A 504 -16.92 -1.93 -9.90
CA TYR A 504 -17.77 -2.44 -8.83
C TYR A 504 -17.11 -2.22 -7.47
N LEU A 505 -15.85 -2.64 -7.31
CA LEU A 505 -14.99 -2.30 -6.17
C LEU A 505 -13.80 -1.48 -6.64
N LEU A 506 -13.40 -0.51 -5.83
CA LEU A 506 -12.21 0.30 -6.02
C LEU A 506 -11.35 0.18 -4.77
N PHE A 507 -10.07 -0.14 -4.96
CA PHE A 507 -9.08 -0.12 -3.88
C PHE A 507 -8.11 1.02 -4.15
N TYR A 508 -7.97 1.90 -3.17
CA TYR A 508 -7.10 3.07 -3.21
C TYR A 508 -6.08 2.94 -2.08
N ILE A 509 -4.79 3.12 -2.37
CA ILE A 509 -3.74 3.12 -1.34
C ILE A 509 -3.34 4.54 -1.00
N ILE A 510 -3.14 4.83 0.28
CA ILE A 510 -2.68 6.14 0.74
C ILE A 510 -1.37 6.46 0.05
N ARG A 511 -1.28 7.67 -0.50
CA ARG A 511 -0.08 8.09 -1.20
C ARG A 511 1.05 8.18 -0.20
N SER A 512 0.94 9.08 0.78
CA SER A 512 1.94 9.26 1.83
C SER A 512 1.48 8.70 3.17
N LEU A 513 2.26 7.77 3.73
CA LEU A 513 2.18 7.48 5.16
C LEU A 513 2.67 8.72 5.91
N ALA A 514 1.85 9.24 6.82
CA ALA A 514 2.12 10.44 7.61
C ALA A 514 2.95 10.13 8.86
#